data_AF-D0LW77-F1
#
_entry.id   AF-D0LW77-F1
#
_cell.length_a   1.000
_cell.length_b   1.000
_cell.length_c   1.000
_cell.angle_alpha   90.00
_cell.angle_beta   90.00
_cell.angle_gamma   90.00
#
_symmetry.space_group_name_H-M   'P 1'
#
loop_
_entity.id
_entity.type
_entity.pdbx_description
1 polymer ?
#
loop_
_entity_poly.entity_id
_entity_poly.type
_entity_poly.pdbx_seq_one_letter_code
_entity_poly.pdbx_strand_id
1 'polypeptide(L)'
;MPDYSRIHELVSHRLNVEYDTGARIVGYLASCLPGSGPVEFIKLTSVELIDSAGRVVQRLPELMISPNLLTGLHIDEGPRGRDHNTSKA
;
A
#
# COMPACT_ATOMS: atom_id res chain seq x y z
N MET A 1 -15.19 -10.64 9.34
CA MET A 1 -13.95 -10.33 8.58
C MET A 1 -14.16 -10.75 7.13
N PRO A 2 -13.62 -10.02 6.15
CA PRO A 2 -13.57 -10.50 4.77
C PRO A 2 -12.83 -11.83 4.71
N ASP A 3 -13.31 -12.76 3.89
CA ASP A 3 -12.67 -14.05 3.72
C ASP A 3 -11.49 -13.92 2.75
N TYR A 4 -10.29 -13.79 3.32
CA TYR A 4 -9.04 -13.64 2.56
C TYR A 4 -8.47 -14.96 2.05
N SER A 5 -9.10 -16.11 2.33
CA SER A 5 -8.65 -17.42 1.84
C SER A 5 -8.54 -17.46 0.32
N ARG A 6 -9.38 -16.68 -0.37
CA ARG A 6 -9.46 -16.63 -1.82
C ARG A 6 -8.46 -15.68 -2.47
N ILE A 7 -7.75 -14.83 -1.72
CA ILE A 7 -6.74 -13.92 -2.32
C ILE A 7 -5.64 -14.73 -3.02
N HIS A 8 -5.24 -15.88 -2.44
CA HIS A 8 -4.26 -16.77 -3.07
C HIS A 8 -4.72 -17.25 -4.46
N GLU A 9 -6.02 -17.38 -4.70
CA GLU A 9 -6.59 -17.77 -6.00
C GLU A 9 -6.50 -16.63 -7.05
N LEU A 10 -6.29 -15.39 -6.59
CA LEU A 10 -6.27 -14.20 -7.44
C LEU A 10 -4.87 -13.85 -7.97
N VAL A 11 -3.85 -14.68 -7.70
CA VAL A 11 -2.52 -14.45 -8.29
C VAL A 11 -2.64 -14.35 -9.82
N SER A 12 -1.87 -13.44 -10.41
CA SER A 12 -1.93 -13.01 -11.81
C SER A 12 -3.18 -12.25 -12.24
N HIS A 13 -4.15 -12.00 -11.36
CA HIS A 13 -5.31 -11.16 -11.66
C HIS A 13 -5.00 -9.68 -11.41
N ARG A 14 -5.66 -8.81 -12.18
CA ARG A 14 -5.64 -7.36 -11.94
C ARG A 14 -6.60 -7.03 -10.80
N LEU A 15 -6.08 -6.45 -9.73
CA LEU A 15 -6.85 -6.02 -8.56
C LEU A 15 -7.06 -4.51 -8.60
N ASN A 16 -8.21 -4.08 -8.08
CA ASN A 16 -8.51 -2.69 -7.73
C ASN A 16 -8.77 -2.66 -6.21
N VAL A 17 -7.80 -2.15 -5.45
CA VAL A 17 -7.86 -2.04 -4.00
C VAL A 17 -8.35 -0.66 -3.65
N GLU A 18 -9.54 -0.57 -3.06
CA GLU A 18 -10.19 0.70 -2.74
C GLU A 18 -10.03 1.04 -1.27
N TYR A 19 -9.69 2.29 -1.00
CA TYR A 19 -9.53 2.84 0.35
C TYR A 19 -10.77 3.66 0.71
N ASP A 20 -11.05 3.78 2.00
CA ASP A 20 -12.15 4.60 2.55
C ASP A 20 -12.05 6.09 2.16
N THR A 21 -10.83 6.60 1.96
CA THR A 21 -10.54 7.92 1.40
C THR A 21 -11.01 8.11 -0.05
N GLY A 22 -11.41 7.04 -0.74
CA GLY A 22 -11.73 7.01 -2.17
C GLY A 22 -10.51 6.84 -3.08
N ALA A 23 -9.30 6.84 -2.53
CA ALA A 23 -8.10 6.48 -3.27
C ALA A 23 -8.11 4.99 -3.65
N ARG A 24 -7.41 4.64 -4.73
CA ARG A 24 -7.35 3.28 -5.27
C ARG A 24 -5.93 2.90 -5.66
N ILE A 25 -5.60 1.63 -5.44
CA ILE A 25 -4.37 1.02 -5.97
C ILE A 25 -4.78 -0.06 -6.96
N VAL A 26 -4.29 0.07 -8.18
CA VAL A 26 -4.62 -0.86 -9.26
C VAL A 26 -3.35 -1.51 -9.77
N GLY A 27 -3.32 -2.84 -9.89
CA GLY A 27 -2.14 -3.57 -10.35
C GLY A 27 -2.42 -5.07 -10.46
N TYR A 28 -1.43 -5.86 -10.87
CA TYR A 28 -1.53 -7.32 -10.95
C TYR A 28 -1.01 -7.96 -9.68
N LEU A 29 -1.77 -8.88 -9.07
CA LEU A 29 -1.32 -9.62 -7.90
C LEU A 29 -0.20 -10.59 -8.29
N ALA A 30 1.02 -10.32 -7.83
CA ALA A 30 2.18 -11.15 -8.10
C ALA A 30 2.36 -12.26 -7.06
N SER A 31 2.15 -11.96 -5.77
CA SER A 31 2.26 -12.93 -4.69
C SER A 31 1.55 -12.49 -3.41
N CYS A 32 1.27 -13.46 -2.54
CA CYS A 32 0.77 -13.25 -1.18
C CYS A 32 1.85 -13.63 -0.16
N LEU A 33 1.86 -12.95 0.99
CA LEU A 33 2.76 -13.22 2.09
C LEU A 33 1.97 -13.31 3.41
N PRO A 34 2.14 -14.38 4.20
CA PRO A 34 2.82 -15.63 3.83
C PRO A 34 2.17 -16.30 2.61
N GLY A 35 2.93 -17.10 1.86
CA GLY A 35 2.48 -17.75 0.62
C GLY A 35 1.43 -18.85 0.82
N SER A 36 1.08 -19.17 2.07
CA SER A 36 -0.02 -20.05 2.44
C SER A 36 -0.58 -19.62 3.79
N GLY A 37 -1.86 -19.93 4.05
CA GLY A 37 -2.55 -19.49 5.27
C GLY A 37 -3.06 -18.04 5.15
N PRO A 38 -3.32 -17.38 6.30
CA PRO A 38 -3.86 -16.02 6.32
C PRO A 38 -2.92 -15.04 5.61
N VAL A 39 -3.44 -14.31 4.62
CA VAL A 39 -2.66 -13.30 3.89
C VAL A 39 -2.50 -12.04 4.74
N GLU A 40 -1.26 -11.63 4.96
CA GLU A 40 -0.92 -10.41 5.70
C GLU A 40 -0.48 -9.28 4.75
N PHE A 41 0.20 -9.64 3.66
CA PHE A 41 0.65 -8.71 2.62
C PHE A 41 0.44 -9.28 1.23
N ILE A 42 0.28 -8.38 0.26
CA ILE A 42 0.26 -8.71 -1.16
C ILE A 42 1.30 -7.88 -1.90
N LYS A 43 1.94 -8.49 -2.90
CA LYS A 43 2.79 -7.79 -3.86
C LYS A 43 2.01 -7.56 -5.15
N LEU A 44 1.94 -6.31 -5.58
CA LEU A 44 1.38 -5.91 -6.86
C LEU A 44 2.47 -5.51 -7.83
N THR A 45 2.26 -5.75 -9.13
CA THR A 45 3.11 -5.26 -10.23
C THR A 45 2.32 -4.42 -11.22
N SER A 46 3.02 -3.58 -12.00
CA SER A 46 2.41 -2.63 -12.94
C SER A 46 1.34 -1.76 -12.27
N VAL A 47 1.75 -1.10 -11.19
CA VAL A 47 0.86 -0.45 -10.22
C VAL A 47 0.56 0.99 -10.64
N GLU A 48 -0.71 1.37 -10.54
CA GLU A 48 -1.19 2.73 -10.63
C GLU A 48 -1.81 3.14 -9.28
N LEU A 49 -1.32 4.25 -8.72
CA LEU A 49 -1.96 4.93 -7.60
C LEU A 49 -2.95 5.94 -8.17
N ILE A 50 -4.20 5.85 -7.75
CA ILE A 50 -5.31 6.67 -8.25
C ILE A 50 -5.90 7.43 -7.06
N ASP A 51 -6.02 8.76 -7.17
CA ASP A 51 -6.64 9.57 -6.12
C ASP A 51 -8.18 9.44 -6.11
N SER A 52 -8.82 10.05 -5.11
CA SER A 52 -10.28 10.06 -4.98
C SER A 52 -11.00 10.78 -6.13
N ALA A 53 -10.30 11.62 -6.90
CA ALA A 53 -10.83 12.25 -8.10
C ALA A 53 -10.68 11.36 -9.36
N GLY A 54 -10.10 10.16 -9.22
CA GLY A 54 -9.88 9.22 -10.33
C GLY A 54 -8.64 9.51 -11.17
N ARG A 55 -7.73 10.37 -10.71
CA ARG A 55 -6.50 10.71 -11.44
C ARG A 55 -5.38 9.77 -11.03
N VAL A 56 -4.62 9.27 -12.01
CA VAL A 56 -3.38 8.53 -11.73
C VAL A 56 -2.34 9.51 -11.19
N VAL A 57 -2.02 9.38 -9.91
CA VAL A 57 -1.02 10.24 -9.24
C VAL A 57 0.39 9.68 -9.38
N GLN A 58 0.53 8.36 -9.52
CA GLN A 58 1.83 7.72 -9.65
C GLN A 58 1.71 6.36 -10.34
N ARG A 59 2.79 5.97 -11.04
CA ARG A 59 2.99 4.61 -11.54
C ARG A 59 4.23 4.00 -10.92
N LEU A 60 4.13 2.75 -10.52
CA LEU A 60 5.20 1.98 -9.86
C LEU A 60 5.35 0.63 -10.54
N PRO A 61 6.58 0.13 -10.72
CA PRO A 61 6.79 -1.22 -11.28
C PRO A 61 6.27 -2.30 -10.33
N GLU A 62 6.41 -2.08 -9.02
CA GLU A 62 5.90 -2.95 -7.98
C GLU A 62 5.55 -2.17 -6.71
N LEU A 63 4.63 -2.71 -5.92
CA LEU A 63 4.26 -2.17 -4.61
C LEU A 63 3.80 -3.32 -3.70
N MET A 64 4.25 -3.30 -2.44
CA MET A 64 3.75 -4.20 -1.41
C MET A 64 2.80 -3.44 -0.49
N ILE A 65 1.63 -4.02 -0.21
CA ILE A 65 0.64 -3.45 0.70
C ILE A 65 0.08 -4.52 1.63
N SER A 66 -0.43 -4.11 2.79
CA SER A 66 -1.32 -4.98 3.56
C SER A 66 -2.76 -4.78 3.05
N PRO A 67 -3.47 -5.85 2.68
CA PRO A 67 -4.88 -5.77 2.31
C PRO A 67 -5.78 -5.47 3.53
N ASN A 68 -5.28 -5.69 4.76
CA ASN A 68 -5.94 -5.25 5.98
C ASN A 68 -5.47 -3.83 6.32
N LEU A 69 -6.41 -2.89 6.22
CA LEU A 69 -6.19 -1.49 6.54
C LEU A 69 -5.77 -1.28 8.01
N LEU A 70 -5.00 -0.22 8.19
CA LEU A 70 -4.34 0.29 9.39
C LEU A 70 -4.97 -0.13 10.74
N THR A 71 -4.24 -0.92 11.54
CA THR A 71 -4.64 -1.29 12.91
C THR A 71 -4.05 -0.37 13.99
N GLY A 72 -3.10 0.49 13.62
CA GLY A 72 -2.46 1.48 14.48
C GLY A 72 -1.46 2.33 13.70
N LEU A 73 -1.24 3.58 14.14
CA LEU A 73 -0.19 4.46 13.64
C LEU A 73 0.77 4.74 14.78
N HIS A 74 2.01 4.28 14.65
CA HIS A 74 3.06 4.51 15.63
C HIS A 74 4.14 5.39 14.99
N ILE A 75 4.56 6.42 15.72
CA ILE A 75 5.67 7.29 15.33
C ILE A 75 6.90 6.77 16.07
N ASP A 76 7.78 6.09 15.34
CA ASP A 76 9.00 5.51 15.93
C ASP A 76 10.09 6.57 16.15
N GLU A 77 10.14 7.59 15.29
CA GLU A 77 11.05 8.73 15.42
C GLU A 77 10.31 10.04 15.11
N GLY A 78 10.55 11.07 15.92
CA GLY A 78 10.04 12.42 15.67
C GLY A 78 10.69 13.07 14.44
N PRO A 79 10.19 14.23 13.98
CA PRO A 79 10.80 14.95 12.87
C PRO A 79 12.28 15.20 13.16
N ARG A 80 13.17 14.75 12.28
CA ARG A 80 14.59 15.15 12.35
C ARG A 80 14.64 16.64 12.06
N GLY A 81 14.87 17.42 13.11
CA GLY A 81 14.89 18.87 13.05
C GLY A 81 15.83 19.35 11.96
N ARG A 82 15.34 20.25 11.10
CA ARG A 82 16.18 21.04 10.20
C ARG A 82 17.08 21.87 11.09
N ASP A 83 18.39 21.56 11.11
CA ASP A 83 19.40 22.34 11.83
C ASP A 83 19.24 23.82 11.46
N HIS A 84 18.57 24.59 12.33
CA HIS A 84 18.60 26.05 12.26
C HIS A 84 19.94 26.46 12.86
N ASN A 85 20.97 26.43 12.03
CA ASN A 85 22.22 27.11 12.35
C ASN A 85 21.94 28.62 12.22
N THR A 86 21.40 29.22 13.28
CA THR A 86 21.41 30.67 13.42
C THR A 86 22.85 31.10 13.58
N SER A 87 23.46 31.56 12.49
CA SER A 87 24.66 32.38 12.52
C SER A 87 24.44 33.52 13.52
N LYS A 88 25.18 33.50 14.63
CA LYS A 88 25.40 34.71 15.43
C LYS A 88 26.61 35.43 14.85
N ALA A 89 26.35 36.69 14.51
CA ALA A 89 27.32 37.74 14.22
C ALA A 89 28.22 38.03 15.42
#